data_AF-A0A7S7STZ1-F1
#
_entry.id   AF-A0A7S7STZ1-F1
#
_cell.length_a   1.000
_cell.length_b   1.000
_cell.length_c   1.000
_cell.angle_alpha   90.00
_cell.angle_beta   90.00
_cell.angle_gamma   90.00
#
_symmetry.space_group_name_H-M   'P 1'
#
loop_
_entity.id
_entity.type
_entity.pdbx_description
1 polymer ?
#
loop_
_entity_poly.entity_id
_entity_poly.type
_entity_poly.pdbx_seq_one_letter_code
_entity_poly.pdbx_strand_id
1 'polypeptide(L)'
;MQLLGKIAEALIVRSCNSDVYANRRWGQIGRRGAYVHHSLDQYIAIGTGLETTRQKYLHKYQPSDTQRDVIWIHRSNVRQELQTLLNGRAAGYSAGLQLKVSMNGFQYIYRSDIRRAKYEVPLVYFDLCNDYYQLANAIYREDRNFVLGTDLVRGKDIDPAIHDQLCSYWWLVEQLVLGRMSIDQLAKDDLLFDAHKKEIFESSGSTIITL
;
A
#
# COMPACT_ATOMS: atom_id res chain seq x y z
N MET A 1 -3.13 -12.43 -4.05
CA MET A 1 -1.86 -12.14 -4.75
C MET A 1 -0.88 -11.52 -3.75
N GLN A 2 -0.03 -12.31 -3.10
CA GLN A 2 0.85 -11.80 -2.05
C GLN A 2 1.93 -10.85 -2.59
N LEU A 3 2.50 -11.14 -3.77
CA LEU A 3 3.56 -10.32 -4.35
C LEU A 3 3.10 -8.90 -4.71
N LEU A 4 1.95 -8.74 -5.38
CA LEU A 4 1.38 -7.40 -5.67
C LEU A 4 1.04 -6.62 -4.39
N GLY A 5 0.61 -7.32 -3.32
CA GLY A 5 0.42 -6.69 -2.02
C GLY A 5 1.72 -6.11 -1.45
N LYS A 6 2.83 -6.85 -1.55
CA LYS A 6 4.16 -6.37 -1.14
C LYS A 6 4.69 -5.26 -2.03
N ILE A 7 4.39 -5.28 -3.33
CA ILE A 7 4.72 -4.16 -4.23
C ILE A 7 3.91 -2.91 -3.82
N ALA A 8 2.62 -3.04 -3.53
CA ALA A 8 1.79 -1.93 -3.06
C ALA A 8 2.33 -1.33 -1.75
N GLU A 9 2.71 -2.19 -0.80
CA GLU A 9 3.37 -1.78 0.46
C GLU A 9 4.61 -0.92 0.18
N ALA A 10 5.50 -1.39 -0.70
CA ALA A 10 6.71 -0.66 -1.07
C ALA A 10 6.42 0.66 -1.79
N LEU A 11 5.45 0.69 -2.72
CA LEU A 11 5.07 1.89 -3.46
C LEU A 11 4.50 2.98 -2.53
N ILE A 12 3.62 2.60 -1.60
CA ILE A 12 3.04 3.53 -0.63
C ILE A 12 4.11 4.07 0.32
N VAL A 13 4.97 3.20 0.86
CA VAL A 13 6.07 3.61 1.74
C VAL A 13 7.02 4.57 1.01
N ARG A 14 7.36 4.28 -0.25
CA ARG A 14 8.17 5.19 -1.07
C ARG A 14 7.47 6.54 -1.24
N SER A 15 6.21 6.54 -1.70
CA SER A 15 5.40 7.75 -1.93
C SER A 15 5.32 8.64 -0.68
N CYS A 16 5.01 8.05 0.49
CA CYS A 16 4.94 8.77 1.75
C CYS A 16 6.30 9.36 2.19
N ASN A 17 7.41 8.69 1.89
CA ASN A 17 8.73 9.18 2.29
C ASN A 17 9.34 10.18 1.30
N SER A 18 8.83 10.24 0.06
CA SER A 18 9.26 11.20 -0.97
C SER A 18 8.39 12.46 -1.06
N ASP A 19 7.10 12.36 -0.71
CA ASP A 19 6.15 13.46 -0.76
C ASP A 19 5.40 13.62 0.57
N VAL A 20 5.53 14.80 1.18
CA VAL A 20 4.85 15.15 2.43
C VAL A 20 3.33 15.16 2.27
N TYR A 21 2.80 15.54 1.11
CA TYR A 21 1.34 15.56 0.89
C TYR A 21 0.80 14.14 0.77
N ALA A 22 1.48 13.26 0.05
CA ALA A 22 1.19 11.83 0.06
C ALA A 22 1.24 11.25 1.48
N ASN A 23 2.28 11.55 2.26
CA ASN A 23 2.39 11.10 3.65
C ASN A 23 1.18 11.52 4.49
N ARG A 24 0.78 12.79 4.40
CA ARG A 24 -0.36 13.30 5.17
C ARG A 24 -1.68 12.64 4.72
N ARG A 25 -1.87 12.38 3.42
CA ARG A 25 -3.07 11.71 2.88
C ARG A 25 -3.16 10.26 3.35
N TRP A 26 -2.10 9.49 3.15
CA TRP A 26 -2.05 8.08 3.59
C TRP A 26 -2.12 7.96 5.11
N GLY A 27 -1.40 8.82 5.84
CA GLY A 27 -1.40 8.84 7.30
C GLY A 27 -2.74 9.26 7.91
N GLN A 28 -3.48 10.17 7.25
CA GLN A 28 -4.86 10.51 7.64
C GLN A 28 -5.75 9.28 7.55
N ILE A 29 -5.69 8.55 6.43
CA ILE A 29 -6.49 7.34 6.24
C ILE A 29 -6.11 6.31 7.30
N GLY A 30 -4.81 5.99 7.43
CA GLY A 30 -4.35 4.97 8.38
C GLY A 30 -4.70 5.24 9.84
N ARG A 31 -4.84 6.52 10.22
CA ARG A 31 -5.29 6.90 11.57
C ARG A 31 -6.79 7.14 11.71
N ARG A 32 -7.60 6.90 10.66
CA ARG A 32 -9.04 7.20 10.61
C ARG A 32 -9.36 8.68 10.89
N GLY A 33 -8.51 9.57 10.39
CA GLY A 33 -8.71 11.01 10.52
C GLY A 33 -9.78 11.54 9.57
N ALA A 34 -10.58 12.51 10.02
CA ALA A 34 -11.55 13.18 9.16
C ALA A 34 -10.89 14.16 8.17
N TYR A 35 -9.74 14.72 8.53
CA TYR A 35 -9.02 15.73 7.76
C TYR A 35 -7.52 15.49 7.78
N VAL A 36 -6.87 15.85 6.67
CA VAL A 36 -5.42 15.87 6.53
C VAL A 36 -4.82 16.90 7.50
N HIS A 37 -3.76 16.53 8.23
CA HIS A 37 -3.18 17.39 9.28
C HIS A 37 -1.65 17.41 9.24
N HIS A 38 -1.04 18.59 9.46
CA HIS A 38 0.41 18.82 9.42
C HIS A 38 1.21 18.04 10.48
N SER A 39 0.57 17.62 11.58
CA SER A 39 1.23 16.78 12.60
C SER A 39 1.78 15.47 12.04
N LEU A 40 1.27 15.01 10.88
CA LEU A 40 1.76 13.80 10.21
C LEU A 40 3.18 13.97 9.64
N ASP A 41 3.67 15.20 9.47
CA ASP A 41 5.01 15.49 8.97
C ASP A 41 6.11 14.98 9.91
N GLN A 42 5.78 14.86 11.20
CA GLN A 42 6.66 14.34 12.24
C GLN A 42 6.83 12.82 12.16
N TYR A 43 6.09 12.15 11.28
CA TYR A 43 6.10 10.71 11.14
C TYR A 43 6.66 10.29 9.77
N ILE A 44 7.23 9.09 9.73
CA ILE A 44 7.64 8.39 8.52
C ILE A 44 6.85 7.10 8.38
N ALA A 45 6.46 6.77 7.15
CA ALA A 45 5.81 5.51 6.84
C ALA A 45 6.86 4.39 6.74
N ILE A 46 6.56 3.23 7.31
CA ILE A 46 7.35 2.01 7.14
C ILE A 46 6.43 0.84 6.78
N GLY A 47 6.94 -0.09 5.97
CA GLY A 47 6.22 -1.30 5.61
C GLY A 47 6.65 -2.45 6.52
N THR A 48 5.74 -3.03 7.30
CA THR A 48 6.08 -4.02 8.33
C THR A 48 6.59 -5.34 7.77
N GLY A 49 6.32 -5.63 6.50
CA GLY A 49 6.84 -6.80 5.79
C GLY A 49 8.02 -6.51 4.87
N LEU A 50 8.49 -5.26 4.78
CA LEU A 50 9.60 -4.88 3.91
C LEU A 50 10.97 -5.19 4.54
N GLU A 51 11.90 -5.59 3.69
CA GLU A 51 13.29 -5.86 4.06
C GLU A 51 14.00 -4.61 4.62
N THR A 52 13.65 -3.43 4.10
CA THR A 52 14.15 -2.14 4.62
C THR A 52 13.77 -1.93 6.10
N THR A 53 12.58 -2.38 6.50
CA THR A 53 12.13 -2.34 7.90
C THR A 53 12.87 -3.37 8.73
N ARG A 54 13.11 -4.59 8.22
CA ARG A 54 13.94 -5.60 8.91
C ARG A 54 15.33 -5.06 9.26
N GLN A 55 15.95 -4.33 8.33
CA GLN A 55 17.30 -3.79 8.49
C GLN A 55 17.34 -2.58 9.44
N LYS A 56 16.39 -1.65 9.34
CA LYS A 56 16.44 -0.35 10.07
C LYS A 56 15.60 -0.32 11.34
N TYR A 57 14.51 -1.08 11.38
CA TYR A 57 13.48 -1.06 12.42
C TYR A 57 13.06 -2.48 12.78
N LEU A 58 14.02 -3.36 13.09
CA LEU A 58 13.79 -4.79 13.32
C LEU A 58 12.63 -5.09 14.29
N HIS A 59 12.47 -4.27 15.33
CA HIS A 59 11.38 -4.40 16.32
C HIS A 59 9.98 -4.06 15.78
N LYS A 60 9.87 -3.54 14.56
CA LYS A 60 8.62 -3.27 13.82
C LYS A 60 8.45 -4.21 12.62
N TYR A 61 9.44 -5.04 12.32
CA TYR A 61 9.37 -6.00 11.22
C TYR A 61 8.48 -7.18 11.63
N GLN A 62 7.32 -7.28 11.00
CA GLN A 62 6.29 -8.25 11.32
C GLN A 62 5.66 -8.83 10.03
N PRO A 63 6.43 -9.57 9.21
CA PRO A 63 5.97 -10.05 7.91
C PRO A 63 4.79 -11.04 8.00
N SER A 64 4.58 -11.63 9.18
CA SER A 64 3.47 -12.57 9.45
C SER A 64 2.19 -11.87 9.92
N ASP A 65 2.26 -10.59 10.33
CA ASP A 65 1.05 -9.81 10.64
C ASP A 65 0.54 -9.18 9.35
N THR A 66 -0.59 -9.68 8.88
CA THR A 66 -1.23 -9.23 7.64
C THR A 66 -2.24 -8.12 7.87
N GLN A 67 -2.41 -7.63 9.10
CA GLN A 67 -3.36 -6.56 9.40
C GLN A 67 -2.75 -5.16 9.26
N ARG A 68 -1.43 -5.00 9.45
CA ARG A 68 -0.77 -3.69 9.40
C ARG A 68 0.41 -3.74 8.44
N ASP A 69 0.14 -3.70 7.16
CA ASP A 69 1.19 -3.68 6.13
C ASP A 69 2.00 -2.38 6.18
N VAL A 70 1.34 -1.23 6.42
CA VAL A 70 2.00 0.08 6.55
C VAL A 70 1.65 0.73 7.88
N ILE A 71 2.66 1.23 8.59
CA ILE A 71 2.50 2.00 9.84
C ILE A 71 3.35 3.27 9.81
N TRP A 72 3.09 4.18 10.75
CA TRP A 72 3.82 5.44 10.89
C TRP A 72 4.56 5.49 12.22
N ILE A 73 5.86 5.74 12.18
CA ILE A 73 6.72 5.92 13.36
C ILE A 73 7.22 7.36 13.44
N HIS A 74 7.40 7.88 14.66
CA HIS A 74 7.86 9.25 14.87
C HIS A 74 9.34 9.40 14.48
N ARG A 75 9.68 10.46 13.75
CA ARG A 75 11.04 10.72 13.22
C ARG A 75 12.10 10.79 14.31
N SER A 76 11.81 11.48 15.42
CA SER A 76 12.76 11.64 16.52
C SER A 76 12.71 10.52 17.56
N ASN A 77 11.65 9.71 17.57
CA ASN A 77 11.48 8.61 18.51
C ASN A 77 10.77 7.44 17.81
N VAL A 78 11.56 6.58 17.19
CA VAL A 78 11.06 5.46 16.37
C VAL A 78 10.23 4.42 17.17
N ARG A 79 10.26 4.48 18.50
CA ARG A 79 9.39 3.64 19.35
C ARG A 79 7.96 4.16 19.40
N GLN A 80 7.76 5.47 19.18
CA GLN A 80 6.45 6.11 19.15
C GLN A 80 5.80 5.90 17.79
N GLU A 81 4.60 5.34 17.79
CA GLU A 81 3.78 5.14 16.60
C GLU A 81 2.67 6.19 16.53
N LEU A 82 2.23 6.48 15.31
CA LEU A 82 1.02 7.27 15.10
C LEU A 82 -0.18 6.54 15.68
N GLN A 83 -1.03 7.24 16.41
CA GLN A 83 -2.22 6.64 17.03
C GLN A 83 -3.46 6.78 16.15
N THR A 84 -4.27 5.73 16.14
CA THR A 84 -5.61 5.73 15.54
C THR A 84 -6.52 6.72 16.27
N LEU A 85 -7.44 7.33 15.54
CA LEU A 85 -8.47 8.21 16.07
C LEU A 85 -9.81 7.48 16.14
N LEU A 86 -10.49 7.64 17.27
CA LEU A 86 -11.91 7.31 17.47
C LEU A 86 -12.62 8.59 17.88
N ASN A 87 -13.62 9.02 17.12
CA ASN A 87 -14.35 10.28 17.33
C ASN A 87 -13.40 11.49 17.52
N GLY A 88 -12.32 11.54 16.72
CA GLY A 88 -11.32 12.61 16.74
C GLY A 88 -10.32 12.55 17.90
N ARG A 89 -10.39 11.54 18.78
CA ARG A 89 -9.48 11.37 19.92
C ARG A 89 -8.58 10.16 19.73
N ALA A 90 -7.35 10.22 20.23
CA ALA A 90 -6.43 9.11 20.16
C ALA A 90 -6.96 7.88 20.92
N ALA A 91 -6.97 6.73 20.25
CA ALA A 91 -7.61 5.50 20.73
C ALA A 91 -6.65 4.54 21.45
N GLY A 92 -5.40 4.94 21.68
CA GLY A 92 -4.40 4.16 22.42
C GLY A 92 -3.72 3.04 21.64
N TYR A 93 -4.22 2.67 20.46
CA TYR A 93 -3.58 1.71 19.55
C TYR A 93 -3.08 2.37 18.28
N SER A 94 -2.13 1.70 17.64
CA SER A 94 -1.40 2.22 16.48
C SER A 94 -2.25 2.28 15.23
N ALA A 95 -2.09 3.40 14.53
CA ALA A 95 -2.58 3.61 13.17
C ALA A 95 -1.82 2.72 12.19
N GLY A 96 -2.50 2.35 11.12
CA GLY A 96 -1.89 1.54 10.07
C GLY A 96 -2.83 1.35 8.89
N LEU A 97 -2.37 0.62 7.89
CA LEU A 97 -3.17 0.22 6.75
C LEU A 97 -3.00 -1.27 6.50
N GLN A 98 -4.11 -1.92 6.17
CA GLN A 98 -4.09 -3.23 5.54
C GLN A 98 -4.24 -3.06 4.03
N LEU A 99 -3.36 -3.68 3.25
CA LEU A 99 -3.38 -3.56 1.80
C LEU A 99 -3.89 -4.84 1.15
N LYS A 100 -4.83 -4.70 0.23
CA LYS A 100 -5.30 -5.79 -0.63
C LYS A 100 -5.23 -5.36 -2.07
N VAL A 101 -4.68 -6.21 -2.92
CA VAL A 101 -4.60 -6.01 -4.37
C VAL A 101 -5.16 -7.26 -5.04
N SER A 102 -6.19 -7.10 -5.87
CA SER A 102 -6.87 -8.22 -6.52
C SER A 102 -7.63 -7.77 -7.77
N MET A 103 -7.87 -8.73 -8.67
CA MET A 103 -8.85 -8.62 -9.75
C MET A 103 -10.26 -9.09 -9.32
N ASN A 104 -10.37 -9.73 -8.15
CA ASN A 104 -11.60 -10.28 -7.61
C ASN A 104 -11.63 -10.08 -6.07
N GLY A 105 -12.27 -9.02 -5.63
CA GLY A 105 -12.41 -8.62 -4.23
C GLY A 105 -13.42 -9.48 -3.47
N PHE A 106 -14.43 -10.04 -4.15
CA PHE A 106 -15.39 -10.95 -3.50
C PHE A 106 -14.73 -12.25 -3.00
N GLN A 107 -13.88 -12.85 -3.81
CA GLN A 107 -13.15 -14.05 -3.39
C GLN A 107 -12.07 -13.73 -2.35
N TYR A 108 -11.42 -12.57 -2.48
CA TYR A 108 -10.18 -12.24 -1.76
C TYR A 108 -10.35 -11.38 -0.50
N ILE A 109 -11.47 -10.67 -0.34
CA ILE A 109 -11.73 -9.75 0.78
C ILE A 109 -13.02 -10.16 1.49
N TYR A 110 -14.11 -10.34 0.74
CA TYR A 110 -15.42 -10.62 1.33
C TYR A 110 -15.46 -11.93 2.14
N ARG A 111 -14.96 -13.01 1.54
CA ARG A 111 -14.99 -14.35 2.16
C ARG A 111 -13.94 -14.55 3.24
N SER A 112 -12.77 -13.94 3.10
CA SER A 112 -11.62 -14.13 3.98
C SER A 112 -11.65 -13.25 5.21
N ASP A 113 -12.04 -11.99 5.04
CA ASP A 113 -11.73 -10.95 6.02
C ASP A 113 -13.02 -10.29 6.56
N ILE A 114 -14.01 -10.00 5.71
CA ILE A 114 -15.24 -9.28 6.12
C ILE A 114 -16.20 -10.18 6.90
N ARG A 115 -16.48 -11.39 6.40
CA ARG A 115 -17.37 -12.35 7.08
C ARG A 115 -16.84 -12.81 8.45
N ARG A 116 -15.57 -12.51 8.77
CA ARG A 116 -14.89 -12.90 10.03
C ARG A 116 -14.67 -11.73 11.00
N ALA A 117 -15.17 -10.53 10.68
CA ALA A 117 -15.20 -9.34 11.54
C ALA A 117 -13.87 -9.01 12.24
N LYS A 118 -12.84 -8.54 11.51
CA LYS A 118 -11.56 -8.12 12.12
C LYS A 118 -10.78 -7.10 11.29
N TYR A 119 -11.14 -5.82 11.34
CA TYR A 119 -10.22 -4.77 10.89
C TYR A 119 -9.97 -3.77 12.00
N GLU A 120 -8.82 -3.92 12.65
CA GLU A 120 -8.34 -2.93 13.62
C GLU A 120 -7.92 -1.63 12.93
N VAL A 121 -7.55 -1.72 11.65
CA VAL A 121 -7.10 -0.60 10.81
C VAL A 121 -7.83 -0.59 9.47
N PRO A 122 -7.89 0.56 8.77
CA PRO A 122 -8.50 0.65 7.44
C PRO A 122 -7.91 -0.33 6.43
N LEU A 123 -8.78 -1.00 5.67
CA LEU A 123 -8.40 -1.81 4.54
C LEU A 123 -8.44 -0.98 3.26
N VAL A 124 -7.28 -0.90 2.59
CA VAL A 124 -7.14 -0.27 1.29
C VAL A 124 -7.18 -1.35 0.22
N TYR A 125 -8.20 -1.29 -0.62
CA TYR A 125 -8.36 -2.21 -1.74
C TYR A 125 -8.00 -1.55 -3.06
N PHE A 126 -6.97 -2.06 -3.72
CA PHE A 126 -6.65 -1.77 -5.12
C PHE A 126 -7.37 -2.77 -6.03
N ASP A 127 -8.48 -2.32 -6.60
CA ASP A 127 -9.38 -3.07 -7.46
C ASP A 127 -8.91 -3.04 -8.91
N LEU A 128 -8.11 -4.03 -9.30
CA LEU A 128 -7.48 -4.08 -10.63
C LEU A 128 -8.51 -4.25 -11.76
N CYS A 129 -9.70 -4.76 -11.46
CA CYS A 129 -10.82 -4.91 -12.41
C CYS A 129 -12.02 -3.99 -12.12
N ASN A 130 -11.82 -2.90 -11.36
CA ASN A 130 -12.87 -1.95 -11.01
C ASN A 130 -14.09 -2.55 -10.27
N ASP A 131 -13.88 -3.59 -9.47
CA ASP A 131 -14.95 -4.31 -8.76
C ASP A 131 -15.25 -3.75 -7.34
N TYR A 132 -14.58 -2.67 -6.93
CA TYR A 132 -14.73 -2.06 -5.61
C TYR A 132 -16.18 -1.75 -5.25
N TYR A 133 -16.92 -1.05 -6.13
CA TYR A 133 -18.29 -0.63 -5.82
C TYR A 133 -19.26 -1.81 -5.71
N GLN A 134 -19.03 -2.87 -6.49
CA GLN A 134 -19.84 -4.09 -6.40
C GLN A 134 -19.61 -4.76 -5.04
N LEU A 135 -18.34 -4.88 -4.62
CA LEU A 135 -17.95 -5.41 -3.32
C LEU A 135 -18.51 -4.55 -2.17
N ALA A 136 -18.29 -3.24 -2.21
CA ALA A 136 -18.77 -2.28 -1.21
C ALA A 136 -20.29 -2.37 -0.99
N ASN A 137 -21.06 -2.44 -2.09
CA ASN A 137 -22.51 -2.59 -2.04
C ASN A 137 -22.95 -3.92 -1.42
N ALA A 138 -22.22 -5.01 -1.66
CA ALA A 138 -22.51 -6.30 -1.03
C ALA A 138 -22.26 -6.27 0.47
N ILE A 139 -21.13 -5.70 0.89
CA ILE A 139 -20.75 -5.55 2.32
C ILE A 139 -21.80 -4.73 3.06
N TYR A 140 -22.15 -3.56 2.52
CA TYR A 140 -23.11 -2.64 3.14
C TYR A 140 -24.50 -3.27 3.33
N ARG A 141 -24.89 -4.22 2.48
CA ARG A 141 -26.14 -4.96 2.63
C ARG A 141 -26.13 -5.93 3.81
N GLU A 142 -24.96 -6.50 4.15
CA GLU A 142 -24.82 -7.48 5.23
C GLU A 142 -24.46 -6.83 6.58
N ASP A 143 -23.60 -5.81 6.59
CA ASP A 143 -23.16 -5.10 7.79
C ASP A 143 -23.32 -3.59 7.62
N ARG A 144 -24.33 -3.03 8.29
CA ARG A 144 -24.62 -1.60 8.27
C ARG A 144 -23.69 -0.77 9.16
N ASN A 145 -22.96 -1.41 10.08
CA ASN A 145 -21.99 -0.71 10.93
C ASN A 145 -20.65 -0.51 10.21
N PHE A 146 -20.45 -1.18 9.07
CA PHE A 146 -19.28 -1.02 8.23
C PHE A 146 -19.27 0.34 7.53
N VAL A 147 -18.27 1.17 7.82
CA VAL A 147 -18.19 2.54 7.28
C VAL A 147 -17.32 2.56 6.02
N LEU A 148 -17.95 2.64 4.85
CA LEU A 148 -17.24 2.85 3.58
C LEU A 148 -16.46 4.17 3.61
N GLY A 149 -15.25 4.17 3.05
CA GLY A 149 -14.32 5.29 3.10
C GLY A 149 -13.54 5.42 4.41
N THR A 150 -13.88 4.65 5.44
CA THR A 150 -13.12 4.57 6.70
C THR A 150 -12.58 3.16 6.94
N ASP A 151 -13.44 2.13 6.88
CA ASP A 151 -13.06 0.73 7.10
C ASP A 151 -12.57 0.05 5.82
N LEU A 152 -13.25 0.32 4.69
CA LEU A 152 -12.80 -0.04 3.35
C LEU A 152 -12.61 1.23 2.54
N VAL A 153 -11.42 1.40 1.97
CA VAL A 153 -11.08 2.54 1.12
C VAL A 153 -10.56 2.01 -0.21
N ARG A 154 -10.97 2.66 -1.30
CA ARG A 154 -10.48 2.31 -2.62
C ARG A 154 -9.11 2.95 -2.83
N GLY A 155 -8.09 2.15 -3.13
CA GLY A 155 -6.73 2.63 -3.35
C GLY A 155 -6.63 3.67 -4.48
N LYS A 156 -7.40 3.47 -5.56
CA LYS A 156 -7.50 4.40 -6.69
C LYS A 156 -7.92 5.81 -6.28
N ASP A 157 -8.82 5.94 -5.31
CA ASP A 157 -9.35 7.24 -4.89
C ASP A 157 -8.35 8.00 -3.99
N ILE A 158 -7.35 7.29 -3.44
CA ILE A 158 -6.28 7.86 -2.62
C ILE A 158 -5.12 8.32 -3.51
N ASP A 159 -4.66 7.42 -4.39
CA ASP A 159 -3.50 7.63 -5.24
C ASP A 159 -3.70 6.87 -6.58
N PRO A 160 -4.25 7.54 -7.60
CA PRO A 160 -4.48 6.94 -8.91
C PRO A 160 -3.20 6.44 -9.57
N ALA A 161 -2.07 7.13 -9.36
CA ALA A 161 -0.80 6.76 -9.98
C ALA A 161 -0.28 5.43 -9.44
N ILE A 162 -0.37 5.20 -8.12
CA ILE A 162 -0.04 3.89 -7.53
C ILE A 162 -1.00 2.81 -8.05
N HIS A 163 -2.29 3.11 -8.19
CA HIS A 163 -3.25 2.13 -8.74
C HIS A 163 -2.91 1.74 -10.18
N ASP A 164 -2.65 2.71 -11.05
CA ASP A 164 -2.29 2.47 -12.45
C ASP A 164 -0.97 1.69 -12.56
N GLN A 165 0.01 1.99 -11.69
CA GLN A 165 1.26 1.25 -11.60
C GLN A 165 1.05 -0.21 -11.15
N LEU A 166 0.13 -0.47 -10.22
CA LEU A 166 -0.21 -1.84 -9.83
C LEU A 166 -0.94 -2.59 -10.96
N CYS A 167 -1.80 -1.90 -11.72
CA CYS A 167 -2.46 -2.46 -12.90
C CYS A 167 -1.43 -2.85 -13.97
N SER A 168 -0.43 -2.01 -14.24
CA SER A 168 0.60 -2.31 -15.24
C SER A 168 1.51 -3.49 -14.81
N TYR A 169 1.75 -3.65 -13.52
CA TYR A 169 2.54 -4.77 -12.99
C TYR A 169 1.80 -6.09 -12.89
N TRP A 170 0.47 -6.08 -12.91
CA TRP A 170 -0.33 -7.27 -12.69
C TRP A 170 0.04 -8.42 -13.62
N TRP A 171 0.13 -8.16 -14.93
CA TRP A 171 0.38 -9.19 -15.92
C TRP A 171 1.77 -9.82 -15.73
N LEU A 172 2.79 -8.98 -15.52
CA LEU A 172 4.16 -9.43 -15.28
C LEU A 172 4.25 -10.29 -14.03
N VAL A 173 3.63 -9.85 -12.93
CA VAL A 173 3.59 -10.61 -11.68
C VAL A 173 2.85 -11.93 -11.86
N GLU A 174 1.76 -11.95 -12.61
CA GLU A 174 1.05 -13.18 -12.92
C GLU A 174 1.93 -14.17 -13.70
N GLN A 175 2.62 -13.74 -14.76
CA GLN A 175 3.49 -14.62 -15.53
C GLN A 175 4.64 -15.19 -14.68
N LEU A 176 5.24 -14.35 -13.81
CA LEU A 176 6.29 -14.77 -12.88
C LEU A 176 5.76 -15.81 -11.88
N VAL A 177 4.61 -15.56 -11.24
CA VAL A 177 4.03 -16.45 -10.23
C VAL A 177 3.57 -17.78 -10.83
N LEU A 178 3.05 -17.77 -12.06
CA LEU A 178 2.65 -18.98 -12.77
C LEU A 178 3.85 -19.75 -13.35
N GLY A 179 5.08 -19.25 -13.20
CA GLY A 179 6.29 -19.88 -13.75
C GLY A 179 6.36 -19.85 -15.28
N ARG A 180 5.54 -19.00 -15.93
CA ARG A 180 5.51 -18.83 -17.40
C ARG A 180 6.59 -17.88 -17.90
N MET A 181 7.13 -17.07 -17.00
CA MET A 181 8.25 -16.16 -17.22
C MET A 181 9.21 -16.28 -16.04
N SER A 182 10.51 -16.31 -16.29
CA SER A 182 11.53 -16.20 -15.24
C SER A 182 12.00 -14.75 -15.06
N ILE A 183 12.63 -14.45 -13.92
CA ILE A 183 13.25 -13.14 -13.69
C ILE A 183 14.33 -12.85 -14.75
N ASP A 184 15.10 -13.87 -15.15
CA ASP A 184 16.11 -13.71 -16.21
C ASP A 184 15.48 -13.37 -17.57
N GLN A 185 14.32 -13.93 -17.89
CA GLN A 185 13.60 -13.61 -19.13
C GLN A 185 13.03 -12.19 -19.09
N LEU A 186 12.49 -11.77 -17.96
CA LEU A 186 12.04 -10.40 -17.75
C LEU A 186 13.20 -9.40 -17.89
N ALA A 187 14.37 -9.74 -17.33
CA ALA A 187 15.55 -8.88 -17.36
C ALA A 187 16.26 -8.85 -18.74
N LYS A 188 16.02 -9.84 -19.59
CA LYS A 188 16.55 -9.91 -20.96
C LYS A 188 15.62 -9.32 -22.01
N ASP A 189 14.47 -8.80 -21.61
CA ASP A 189 13.62 -8.04 -22.52
C ASP A 189 14.31 -6.68 -22.78
N ASP A 190 15.12 -6.65 -23.85
CA ASP A 190 15.98 -5.53 -24.22
C ASP A 190 15.19 -4.19 -24.30
N LEU A 191 13.91 -4.25 -24.69
CA LEU A 191 13.04 -3.08 -24.75
C LEU A 191 12.75 -2.47 -23.37
N LEU A 192 12.58 -3.29 -22.34
CA LEU A 192 12.34 -2.84 -20.96
C LEU A 192 13.64 -2.33 -20.31
N PHE A 193 14.75 -3.01 -20.56
CA PHE A 193 16.03 -2.67 -19.94
C PHE A 193 16.65 -1.40 -20.54
N ASP A 194 16.52 -1.17 -21.85
CA ASP A 194 17.02 0.04 -22.50
C ASP A 194 16.18 1.27 -22.13
N ALA A 195 14.85 1.12 -22.06
CA ALA A 195 13.97 2.19 -21.58
C ALA A 195 14.28 2.55 -20.13
N HIS A 196 14.46 1.56 -19.25
CA HIS A 196 14.75 1.78 -17.84
C HIS A 196 16.16 2.32 -17.59
N LYS A 197 17.18 1.84 -18.32
CA LYS A 197 18.53 2.42 -18.31
C LYS A 197 18.46 3.89 -18.68
N LYS A 198 17.81 4.22 -19.81
CA LYS A 198 17.69 5.59 -20.30
C LYS A 198 17.05 6.50 -19.26
N GLU A 199 15.96 6.04 -18.63
CA GLU A 199 15.25 6.79 -17.58
C GLU A 199 16.09 6.98 -16.29
N ILE A 200 16.86 5.97 -15.88
CA ILE A 200 17.81 6.07 -14.75
C ILE A 200 18.95 7.05 -15.09
N PHE A 201 19.50 7.00 -16.29
CA PHE A 201 20.59 7.89 -16.70
C PHE A 201 20.13 9.35 -16.85
N GLU A 202 18.93 9.57 -17.37
CA GLU A 202 18.29 10.89 -17.45
C GLU A 202 17.99 11.46 -16.07
N SER A 203 17.47 10.65 -15.14
CA SER A 203 17.22 11.06 -13.74
C SER A 203 18.50 11.23 -12.91
N SER A 204 19.62 10.63 -13.33
CA SER A 204 20.93 10.75 -12.68
C SER A 204 21.83 11.84 -13.29
N GLY A 205 21.31 12.65 -14.23
CA GLY A 205 22.04 13.77 -14.85
C GLY A 205 23.26 13.38 -15.70
N SER A 206 23.33 12.13 -16.16
CA SER A 206 24.47 11.63 -16.93
C SER A 206 24.16 11.68 -18.43
N THR A 207 24.84 12.57 -19.16
CA THR A 207 24.69 12.74 -20.62
C THR A 207 25.22 11.53 -21.37
N ILE A 208 24.40 10.94 -22.24
CA ILE A 208 24.84 9.89 -23.18
C ILE A 208 25.67 10.55 -24.29
N ILE A 209 26.97 10.26 -24.34
CA ILE A 209 27.77 10.41 -25.56
C ILE A 209 27.64 9.08 -26.31
N THR A 210 26.79 9.06 -27.32
CA THR A 210 26.75 7.97 -28.31
C THR A 210 27.98 8.10 -29.21
N LEU A 211 28.81 7.05 -29.25
CA LEU A 211 29.78 6.79 -30.32
C LEU A 211 29.16 5.86 -31.35
#